data_AF-A0AAU6JDL9-F1
#
_entry.id   AF-A0AAU6JDL9-F1
#
_cell.length_a   1.000
_cell.length_b   1.000
_cell.length_c   1.000
_cell.angle_alpha   90.00
_cell.angle_beta   90.00
_cell.angle_gamma   90.00
#
_symmetry.space_group_name_H-M   'P 1'
#
loop_
_entity.id
_entity.type
_entity.pdbx_description
1 polymer ?
#
loop_
_entity_poly.entity_id
_entity_poly.type
_entity_poly.pdbx_seq_one_letter_code
_entity_poly.pdbx_strand_id
1 'polypeptide(L)'
;MAGFTDGELQGLAQRYNEPRKARQLLGRAGYPKDRVPEFMDASSFWYEINQEIDSGVMTDGRDRILASDGALYPARPIGSSSGSGQNPPPNPQPPPGPGSSLTPNQVAIAGAVIAGLAVVIAAVVTGLFGLIDDDDPKGDSKGSKTTTSTPGTAGGSLGTTPTVSSSPLKGKTFEEQAGSRGARTYKDPTRLSITGTNVGAWQKVDVVCRRYAPSMDSVLPDGYWYLIASKPWSSQYYAPANSFMNGDKPGESNHSTDFNVPECN
;
A
#
# COMPACT_ATOMS: atom_id res chain seq x y z
N MET A 1 -19.72 27.03 -2.24
CA MET A 1 -19.28 26.10 -1.17
C MET A 1 -17.98 26.67 -0.62
N ALA A 2 -17.73 26.55 0.67
CA ALA A 2 -16.48 27.07 1.24
C ALA A 2 -15.43 25.95 1.26
N GLY A 3 -14.32 26.17 0.56
CA GLY A 3 -13.10 25.39 0.72
C GLY A 3 -12.51 25.48 2.12
N PHE A 4 -11.42 24.77 2.33
CA PHE A 4 -10.66 24.77 3.57
C PHE A 4 -10.10 26.15 3.89
N THR A 5 -10.07 26.48 5.17
CA THR A 5 -9.29 27.61 5.67
C THR A 5 -7.79 27.31 5.63
N ASP A 6 -6.93 28.33 5.65
CA ASP A 6 -5.47 28.14 5.65
C ASP A 6 -4.98 27.25 6.81
N GLY A 7 -5.58 27.41 7.99
CA GLY A 7 -5.26 26.59 9.17
C GLY A 7 -5.67 25.12 8.99
N GLU A 8 -6.75 24.86 8.28
CA GLU A 8 -7.18 23.49 7.94
C GLU A 8 -6.27 22.88 6.90
N LEU A 9 -5.89 23.63 5.85
CA LEU A 9 -4.92 23.19 4.85
C LEU A 9 -3.57 22.84 5.48
N GLN A 10 -3.08 23.70 6.37
CA GLN A 10 -1.84 23.43 7.10
C GLN A 10 -1.97 22.20 8.00
N GLY A 11 -3.09 22.05 8.70
CA GLY A 11 -3.36 20.87 9.54
C GLY A 11 -3.42 19.58 8.73
N LEU A 12 -4.07 19.61 7.56
CA LEU A 12 -4.14 18.49 6.62
C LEU A 12 -2.75 18.16 6.07
N ALA A 13 -1.99 19.15 5.62
CA ALA A 13 -0.64 18.96 5.09
C ALA A 13 0.34 18.40 6.12
N GLN A 14 0.26 18.84 7.38
CA GLN A 14 1.11 18.33 8.45
C GLN A 14 0.76 16.88 8.83
N ARG A 15 -0.53 16.57 8.95
CA ARG A 15 -1.00 15.25 9.40
C ARG A 15 -0.93 14.19 8.30
N TYR A 16 -1.28 14.57 7.09
CA TYR A 16 -1.33 13.72 5.91
C TYR A 16 -0.20 14.10 4.94
N ASN A 17 1.02 14.16 5.46
CA ASN A 17 2.22 14.51 4.70
C ASN A 17 2.76 13.37 3.82
N GLU A 18 2.14 12.18 3.89
CA GLU A 18 2.49 11.01 3.09
C GLU A 18 1.41 10.75 2.02
N PRO A 19 1.81 10.42 0.77
CA PRO A 19 0.87 10.19 -0.33
C PRO A 19 -0.21 9.14 -0.01
N ARG A 20 0.18 8.05 0.66
CA ARG A 20 -0.73 6.96 1.01
C ARG A 20 -1.80 7.40 2.01
N LYS A 21 -1.40 8.10 3.07
CA LYS A 21 -2.31 8.59 4.11
C LYS A 21 -3.32 9.60 3.55
N ALA A 22 -2.85 10.54 2.73
CA ALA A 22 -3.71 11.54 2.10
C ALA A 22 -4.76 10.89 1.18
N ARG A 23 -4.34 9.97 0.30
CA ARG A 23 -5.26 9.24 -0.59
C ARG A 23 -6.26 8.38 0.18
N GLN A 24 -5.84 7.79 1.29
CA GLN A 24 -6.74 7.01 2.16
C GLN A 24 -7.80 7.91 2.79
N LEU A 25 -7.43 9.10 3.30
CA LEU A 25 -8.39 10.07 3.83
C LEU A 25 -9.41 10.48 2.77
N LEU A 26 -8.94 10.84 1.57
CA LEU A 26 -9.79 11.22 0.44
C LEU A 26 -10.74 10.09 0.03
N GLY A 27 -10.23 8.85 -0.05
CA GLY A 27 -11.05 7.68 -0.34
C GLY A 27 -12.16 7.44 0.69
N ARG A 28 -11.86 7.61 1.99
CA ARG A 28 -12.86 7.51 3.07
C ARG A 28 -13.88 8.63 3.03
N ALA A 29 -13.45 9.84 2.69
CA ALA A 29 -14.33 10.99 2.52
C ALA A 29 -15.27 10.81 1.31
N GLY A 30 -14.92 9.94 0.35
CA GLY A 30 -15.66 9.70 -0.88
C GLY A 30 -15.27 10.64 -2.02
N TYR A 31 -14.02 11.11 -2.02
CA TYR A 31 -13.44 11.90 -3.10
C TYR A 31 -13.29 11.05 -4.37
N PRO A 32 -13.60 11.56 -5.58
CA PRO A 32 -13.47 10.80 -6.82
C PRO A 32 -12.01 10.39 -7.09
N LYS A 33 -11.76 9.09 -7.29
CA LYS A 33 -10.39 8.53 -7.42
C LYS A 33 -9.65 9.03 -8.67
N ASP A 34 -10.38 9.27 -9.75
CA ASP A 34 -9.91 9.77 -11.05
C ASP A 34 -9.58 11.27 -11.03
N ARG A 35 -9.98 11.98 -9.95
CA ARG A 35 -9.72 13.40 -9.73
C ARG A 35 -8.61 13.64 -8.70
N VAL A 36 -8.07 12.61 -8.07
CA VAL A 36 -6.99 12.78 -7.10
C VAL A 36 -5.72 13.23 -7.82
N PRO A 37 -5.14 14.40 -7.47
CA PRO A 37 -3.95 14.91 -8.14
C PRO A 37 -2.70 14.09 -7.81
N GLU A 38 -1.63 14.36 -8.57
CA GLU A 38 -0.33 13.77 -8.27
C GLU A 38 0.22 14.32 -6.95
N PHE A 39 0.81 13.46 -6.13
CA PHE A 39 1.33 13.86 -4.83
C PHE A 39 2.80 14.26 -4.97
N MET A 40 3.05 15.54 -5.23
CA MET A 40 4.41 16.10 -5.25
C MET A 40 4.90 16.42 -3.83
N ASP A 41 4.14 17.26 -3.12
CA ASP A 41 4.32 17.57 -1.71
C ASP A 41 2.96 17.79 -1.05
N ALA A 42 2.93 17.68 0.28
CA ALA A 42 1.68 17.71 1.03
C ALA A 42 0.93 19.05 0.89
N SER A 43 1.64 20.17 0.93
CA SER A 43 1.03 21.50 0.86
C SER A 43 0.37 21.70 -0.50
N SER A 44 1.13 21.51 -1.58
CA SER A 44 0.60 21.65 -2.96
C SER A 44 -0.56 20.69 -3.22
N PHE A 45 -0.45 19.45 -2.75
CA PHE A 45 -1.50 18.44 -2.88
C PHE A 45 -2.82 18.89 -2.23
N TRP A 46 -2.79 19.36 -0.98
CA TRP A 46 -4.00 19.80 -0.29
C TRP A 46 -4.56 21.11 -0.85
N TYR A 47 -3.70 22.01 -1.36
CA TYR A 47 -4.16 23.19 -2.09
C TYR A 47 -4.91 22.83 -3.38
N GLU A 48 -4.43 21.86 -4.15
CA GLU A 48 -5.08 21.43 -5.38
C GLU A 48 -6.43 20.75 -5.10
N ILE A 49 -6.48 19.87 -4.09
CA ILE A 49 -7.75 19.30 -3.60
C ILE A 49 -8.73 20.40 -3.18
N ASN A 50 -8.25 21.46 -2.53
CA ASN A 50 -9.11 22.58 -2.14
C ASN A 50 -9.72 23.30 -3.35
N GLN A 51 -8.91 23.57 -4.38
CA GLN A 51 -9.38 24.19 -5.62
C GLN A 51 -10.45 23.33 -6.29
N GLU A 52 -10.27 22.01 -6.30
CA GLU A 52 -11.27 21.09 -6.85
C GLU A 52 -12.57 21.08 -6.05
N ILE A 53 -12.51 21.11 -4.72
CA ILE A 53 -13.70 21.21 -3.85
C ILE A 53 -14.42 22.54 -4.07
N ASP A 54 -13.68 23.64 -4.17
CA ASP A 54 -14.23 24.98 -4.48
C ASP A 54 -14.90 25.02 -5.85
N SER A 55 -14.35 24.27 -6.82
CA SER A 55 -14.95 24.10 -8.15
C SER A 55 -16.20 23.19 -8.16
N GLY A 56 -16.51 22.52 -7.04
CA GLY A 56 -17.69 21.68 -6.90
C GLY A 56 -17.52 20.22 -7.33
N VAL A 57 -16.28 19.71 -7.44
CA VAL A 57 -16.00 18.29 -7.74
C VAL A 57 -16.66 17.36 -6.71
N MET A 58 -16.79 17.83 -5.47
CA MET A 58 -17.37 17.06 -4.38
C MET A 58 -18.29 17.95 -3.55
N THR A 59 -19.60 17.64 -3.56
CA THR A 59 -20.57 18.29 -2.68
C THR A 59 -20.21 18.04 -1.22
N ASP A 60 -20.19 19.11 -0.43
CA ASP A 60 -19.79 19.11 0.98
C ASP A 60 -18.37 18.53 1.19
N GLY A 61 -17.48 18.69 0.20
CA GLY A 61 -16.16 18.07 0.19
C GLY A 61 -15.32 18.41 1.43
N ARG A 62 -15.29 19.69 1.83
CA ARG A 62 -14.62 20.14 3.05
C ARG A 62 -15.13 19.39 4.28
N ASP A 63 -16.45 19.42 4.51
CA ASP A 63 -17.05 18.85 5.72
C ASP A 63 -16.88 17.33 5.77
N ARG A 64 -16.98 16.65 4.63
CA ARG A 64 -16.76 15.20 4.53
C ARG A 64 -15.32 14.80 4.80
N ILE A 65 -14.34 15.56 4.32
CA ILE A 65 -12.92 15.32 4.58
C ILE A 65 -12.60 15.58 6.06
N LEU A 66 -13.07 16.69 6.64
CA LEU A 66 -12.85 16.99 8.07
C LEU A 66 -13.58 16.01 8.99
N ALA A 67 -14.79 15.55 8.63
CA ALA A 67 -15.49 14.51 9.37
C ALA A 67 -14.73 13.17 9.33
N SER A 68 -14.16 12.82 8.18
CA SER A 68 -13.32 11.63 8.03
C SER A 68 -12.03 11.73 8.85
N ASP A 69 -11.42 12.91 8.90
CA ASP A 69 -10.27 13.19 9.78
C ASP A 69 -10.65 13.07 11.26
N GLY A 70 -11.75 13.70 11.68
CA GLY A 70 -12.23 13.65 13.06
C GLY A 70 -12.57 12.24 13.52
N ALA A 71 -13.06 11.38 12.63
CA ALA A 71 -13.30 9.96 12.92
C ALA A 71 -11.99 9.17 13.13
N LEU A 72 -10.90 9.55 12.43
CA LEU A 72 -9.58 8.94 12.60
C LEU A 72 -8.83 9.49 13.83
N TYR A 73 -9.03 10.79 14.14
CA TYR A 73 -8.30 11.51 15.19
C TYR A 73 -9.24 12.32 16.10
N PRO A 74 -10.10 11.65 16.89
CA PRO A 74 -11.14 12.33 17.67
C PRO A 74 -10.57 13.28 18.74
N ALA A 75 -9.35 13.02 19.23
CA ALA A 75 -8.71 13.86 20.23
C ALA A 75 -8.11 15.17 19.68
N ARG A 76 -7.96 15.30 18.35
CA ARG A 76 -7.32 16.46 17.71
C ARG A 76 -7.97 16.80 16.36
N PRO A 77 -9.23 17.27 16.32
CA PRO A 77 -9.86 17.59 15.04
C PRO A 77 -9.14 18.77 14.37
N ILE A 78 -8.85 18.64 13.07
CA ILE A 78 -8.40 19.78 12.27
C ILE A 78 -9.54 20.83 12.28
N GLY A 79 -9.21 22.08 12.63
CA GLY A 79 -10.20 23.17 12.77
C GLY A 79 -10.72 23.42 14.19
N SER A 80 -10.41 22.57 15.18
CA SER A 80 -10.75 22.84 16.59
C SER A 80 -9.85 23.87 17.27
N SER A 81 -8.81 24.36 16.59
CA SER A 81 -7.98 25.46 17.07
C SER A 81 -8.72 26.80 16.89
N SER A 82 -9.76 27.01 17.68
CA SER A 82 -10.39 28.33 17.84
C SER A 82 -9.44 29.25 18.59
N GLY A 83 -8.72 30.11 17.86
CA GLY A 83 -7.84 31.14 18.44
C GLY A 83 -6.51 30.54 18.92
N SER A 84 -5.35 31.10 18.60
CA SER A 84 -5.00 32.50 18.42
C SER A 84 -3.77 32.53 17.52
N GLY A 85 -3.74 33.47 16.57
CA GLY A 85 -2.68 33.71 15.59
C GLY A 85 -1.24 33.66 16.10
N GLN A 86 -0.73 32.48 16.44
CA GLN A 86 0.68 32.19 16.36
C GLN A 86 0.90 31.75 14.92
N ASN A 87 1.29 32.72 14.09
CA ASN A 87 2.22 32.43 13.03
C ASN A 87 3.21 31.39 13.58
N PRO A 88 3.42 30.25 12.91
CA PRO A 88 4.53 29.39 13.29
C PRO A 88 5.76 30.30 13.39
N PRO A 89 6.59 30.19 14.46
CA PRO A 89 7.83 30.93 14.50
C PRO A 89 8.51 30.72 13.15
N PRO A 90 8.99 31.79 12.48
CA PRO A 90 9.65 31.65 11.20
C PRO A 90 10.64 30.52 11.35
N ASN A 91 10.51 29.51 10.48
CA ASN A 91 11.40 28.35 10.42
C ASN A 91 12.81 28.85 10.72
N PRO A 92 13.52 28.33 11.76
CA PRO A 92 14.81 28.86 12.15
C PRO A 92 15.65 29.01 10.89
N GLN A 93 15.86 30.27 10.50
CA GLN A 93 16.64 30.58 9.33
C GLN A 93 17.98 29.92 9.60
N PRO A 94 18.49 29.04 8.71
CA PRO A 94 19.83 28.52 8.85
C PRO A 94 20.73 29.72 9.15
N PRO A 95 21.61 29.66 10.17
CA PRO A 95 22.49 30.78 10.48
C PRO A 95 23.11 31.23 9.17
N PRO A 96 23.12 32.54 8.87
CA PRO A 96 23.69 33.04 7.62
C PRO A 96 25.05 32.39 7.46
N GLY A 97 25.17 31.51 6.47
CA GLY A 97 26.43 30.88 6.15
C GLY A 97 27.44 32.00 5.89
N PRO A 98 28.71 31.84 6.31
CA PRO A 98 29.74 32.84 6.07
C PRO A 98 29.67 33.28 4.61
N GLY A 99 29.41 34.58 4.43
CA GLY A 99 29.02 35.15 3.16
C GLY A 99 29.99 34.77 2.05
N SER A 100 29.48 34.14 1.01
CA SER A 100 30.13 34.15 -0.29
C SER A 100 29.92 35.55 -0.87
N SER A 101 30.79 36.49 -0.48
CA SER A 101 30.98 37.73 -1.21
C SER A 101 31.45 37.36 -2.63
N LEU A 102 30.53 37.40 -3.59
CA LEU A 102 30.90 37.40 -5.00
C LEU A 102 31.75 38.64 -5.26
N THR A 103 33.02 38.41 -5.59
CA THR A 103 33.92 39.48 -6.01
C THR A 103 33.51 40.02 -7.39
N PRO A 104 33.77 41.30 -7.71
CA PRO A 104 33.29 41.96 -8.93
C PRO A 104 33.78 41.40 -10.28
N ASN A 105 34.49 40.27 -10.30
CA ASN A 105 35.17 39.76 -11.50
C ASN A 105 34.43 38.60 -12.19
N GLN A 106 33.19 38.29 -11.82
CA GLN A 106 32.40 37.17 -12.38
C GLN A 106 31.17 37.65 -13.18
N VAL A 107 31.32 38.73 -13.97
CA VAL A 107 30.37 39.12 -15.01
C VAL A 107 31.04 39.01 -16.38
N ALA A 108 31.21 37.77 -16.85
CA ALA A 108 31.33 37.43 -18.26
C ALA A 108 31.27 35.91 -18.38
N ILE A 109 30.14 35.39 -18.87
CA ILE A 109 29.97 34.32 -19.87
C ILE A 109 28.47 34.01 -19.86
N ALA A 110 27.73 34.87 -20.54
CA ALA A 110 26.47 34.51 -21.17
C ALA A 110 26.78 34.37 -22.65
N GLY A 111 26.72 33.15 -23.20
CA GLY A 111 26.97 32.94 -24.61
C GLY A 111 27.05 31.48 -25.01
N ALA A 112 25.95 30.99 -25.60
CA ALA A 112 25.85 29.85 -26.50
C ALA A 112 26.01 28.43 -25.93
N VAL A 113 24.90 27.66 -25.90
CA VAL A 113 24.77 26.47 -26.75
C VAL A 113 23.28 26.30 -27.13
N ILE A 114 22.97 26.71 -28.36
CA ILE A 114 21.79 26.26 -29.10
C ILE A 114 22.19 24.98 -29.86
N ALA A 115 21.24 24.06 -29.96
CA ALA A 115 21.15 22.95 -30.90
C ALA A 115 22.09 21.75 -30.68
N GLY A 116 21.47 20.58 -30.53
CA GLY A 116 22.06 19.32 -30.96
C GLY A 116 21.73 18.14 -30.06
N LEU A 117 20.54 17.55 -30.22
CA LEU A 117 20.46 16.08 -30.25
C LEU A 117 19.15 15.61 -30.91
N ALA A 118 19.15 15.61 -32.23
CA ALA A 118 18.38 14.67 -33.01
C ALA A 118 19.38 13.95 -33.92
N VAL A 119 19.44 12.61 -33.84
CA VAL A 119 19.66 11.63 -34.92
C VAL A 119 20.10 10.28 -34.33
N VAL A 120 19.20 9.29 -34.44
CA VAL A 120 19.33 7.90 -34.96
C VAL A 120 20.47 7.02 -34.38
N ILE A 121 20.22 5.80 -33.91
CA ILE A 121 20.35 4.49 -34.63
C ILE A 121 20.05 3.42 -33.54
N ALA A 122 18.96 2.65 -33.55
CA ALA A 122 18.65 1.45 -34.36
C ALA A 122 19.74 0.35 -34.37
N ALA A 123 19.44 -0.78 -33.70
CA ALA A 123 20.04 -2.11 -33.87
C ALA A 123 21.27 -2.51 -33.05
N VAL A 124 21.36 -3.85 -32.84
CA VAL A 124 22.41 -4.68 -32.23
C VAL A 124 22.26 -4.80 -30.71
N VAL A 125 21.80 -5.93 -30.13
CA VAL A 125 22.31 -7.29 -30.28
C VAL A 125 21.18 -8.33 -30.18
N THR A 126 20.91 -8.99 -31.30
CA THR A 126 20.49 -10.39 -31.34
C THR A 126 21.73 -11.23 -31.01
N GLY A 127 21.69 -12.06 -29.97
CA GLY A 127 22.78 -13.02 -29.77
C GLY A 127 22.91 -13.61 -28.37
N LEU A 128 22.48 -14.87 -28.26
CA LEU A 128 23.32 -15.96 -27.74
C LEU A 128 23.48 -16.09 -26.21
N PHE A 129 22.46 -16.61 -25.55
CA PHE A 129 22.59 -17.70 -24.57
C PHE A 129 21.36 -18.60 -24.82
N GLY A 130 21.50 -19.85 -25.23
CA GLY A 130 22.46 -20.82 -24.73
C GLY A 130 21.68 -21.79 -23.86
N LEU A 131 21.20 -22.84 -24.52
CA LEU A 131 20.74 -24.14 -24.01
C LEU A 131 21.21 -24.42 -22.58
N ILE A 132 20.26 -24.68 -21.67
CA ILE A 132 20.52 -25.52 -20.50
C ILE A 132 19.48 -26.63 -20.54
N ASP A 133 20.04 -27.82 -20.72
CA ASP A 133 19.46 -29.14 -20.75
C ASP A 133 18.51 -29.45 -19.59
N ASP A 134 17.55 -30.30 -19.93
CA ASP A 134 16.86 -31.25 -19.08
C ASP A 134 17.84 -32.03 -18.19
N ASP A 135 17.67 -31.94 -16.87
CA ASP A 135 18.08 -33.03 -15.97
C ASP A 135 17.08 -33.19 -14.83
N ASP A 136 16.29 -34.25 -14.97
CA ASP A 136 15.37 -34.86 -14.04
C ASP A 136 16.16 -35.78 -13.09
N PRO A 137 16.05 -35.60 -11.76
CA PRO A 137 16.21 -36.73 -10.87
C PRO A 137 14.94 -36.98 -10.05
N LYS A 138 14.18 -37.97 -10.52
CA LYS A 138 13.42 -38.93 -9.72
C LYS A 138 14.15 -39.26 -8.41
N GLY A 139 13.56 -38.81 -7.31
CA GLY A 139 13.94 -39.19 -5.95
C GLY A 139 12.72 -39.71 -5.20
N ASP A 140 12.47 -41.01 -5.31
CA ASP A 140 11.57 -41.77 -4.45
C ASP A 140 12.01 -41.64 -2.99
N SER A 141 11.08 -41.35 -2.07
CA SER A 141 11.24 -41.69 -0.66
C SER A 141 9.90 -42.02 -0.02
N LYS A 142 9.79 -43.33 0.24
CA LYS A 142 8.77 -44.04 0.97
C LYS A 142 8.68 -43.57 2.42
N GLY A 143 7.44 -43.45 2.90
CA GLY A 143 6.98 -44.05 4.16
C GLY A 143 7.44 -43.44 5.49
N SER A 144 6.49 -42.83 6.20
CA SER A 144 6.33 -43.16 7.62
C SER A 144 4.86 -43.06 8.04
N LYS A 145 4.40 -44.16 8.63
CA LYS A 145 3.06 -44.40 9.20
C LYS A 145 3.10 -44.05 10.69
N THR A 146 1.90 -43.85 11.26
CA THR A 146 1.54 -43.88 12.71
C THR A 146 1.85 -42.56 13.44
N THR A 147 0.89 -41.88 14.06
CA THR A 147 0.14 -42.36 15.24
C THR A 147 -1.25 -41.74 15.44
N THR A 148 -2.12 -42.59 16.00
CA THR A 148 -3.48 -42.41 16.50
C THR A 148 -3.48 -41.93 17.96
N SER A 149 -4.36 -40.98 18.29
CA SER A 149 -4.98 -40.72 19.62
C SER A 149 -5.91 -39.49 19.48
N THR A 150 -7.08 -39.29 20.10
CA THR A 150 -8.02 -39.98 21.00
C THR A 150 -9.30 -39.08 21.00
N PRO A 151 -10.52 -39.60 21.23
CA PRO A 151 -11.76 -38.79 21.24
C PRO A 151 -11.99 -38.07 22.58
N GLY A 152 -12.42 -36.82 22.52
CA GLY A 152 -12.83 -36.00 23.67
C GLY A 152 -14.23 -35.41 23.48
N THR A 153 -15.08 -35.64 24.47
CA THR A 153 -16.54 -35.48 24.51
C THR A 153 -17.02 -34.04 24.75
N ALA A 154 -18.21 -33.79 24.20
CA ALA A 154 -19.21 -32.72 24.35
C ALA A 154 -19.17 -31.69 25.52
N GLY A 155 -19.57 -30.46 25.18
CA GLY A 155 -20.14 -29.45 26.09
C GLY A 155 -20.66 -28.26 25.28
N GLY A 156 -21.98 -28.09 25.20
CA GLY A 156 -22.64 -27.15 24.29
C GLY A 156 -22.69 -25.69 24.72
N SER A 157 -23.13 -24.82 23.81
CA SER A 157 -23.94 -23.64 24.13
C SER A 157 -24.59 -23.08 22.85
N LEU A 158 -25.87 -22.77 22.96
CA LEU A 158 -26.77 -22.27 21.92
C LEU A 158 -26.48 -20.79 21.62
N GLY A 159 -26.29 -20.47 20.34
CA GLY A 159 -26.15 -19.11 19.84
C GLY A 159 -26.19 -19.10 18.31
N THR A 160 -27.39 -19.29 17.74
CA THR A 160 -27.63 -19.28 16.29
C THR A 160 -27.54 -17.88 15.71
N THR A 161 -26.33 -17.50 15.32
CA THR A 161 -26.05 -16.59 14.19
C THR A 161 -25.71 -17.48 12.99
N PRO A 162 -26.08 -17.16 11.74
CA PRO A 162 -25.70 -17.98 10.59
C PRO A 162 -24.18 -17.86 10.33
N THR A 163 -23.40 -18.65 11.07
CA THR A 163 -22.00 -18.89 10.81
C THR A 163 -21.92 -19.82 9.61
N VAL A 164 -21.68 -19.26 8.43
CA VAL A 164 -21.24 -20.04 7.27
C VAL A 164 -19.82 -20.49 7.59
N SER A 165 -19.70 -21.55 8.38
CA SER A 165 -18.43 -22.21 8.71
C SER A 165 -17.98 -22.96 7.45
N SER A 166 -17.44 -22.24 6.48
CA SER A 166 -16.79 -22.84 5.31
C SER A 166 -15.44 -23.38 5.74
N SER A 167 -15.44 -24.58 6.33
CA SER A 167 -14.19 -25.30 6.57
C SER A 167 -13.34 -25.29 5.31
N PRO A 168 -12.10 -24.75 5.35
CA PRO A 168 -11.25 -24.71 4.18
C PRO A 168 -11.14 -26.13 3.68
N LEU A 169 -11.60 -26.34 2.44
CA LEU A 169 -11.50 -27.61 1.73
C LEU A 169 -10.04 -28.04 1.82
N LYS A 170 -9.74 -28.98 2.74
CA LYS A 170 -8.39 -29.51 2.94
C LYS A 170 -7.86 -29.95 1.58
N GLY A 171 -6.89 -29.21 1.06
CA GLY A 171 -6.19 -29.53 -0.18
C GLY A 171 -6.50 -28.62 -1.37
N LYS A 172 -7.50 -27.73 -1.33
CA LYS A 172 -7.65 -26.74 -2.41
C LYS A 172 -6.75 -25.53 -2.14
N THR A 173 -5.87 -25.23 -3.09
CA THR A 173 -5.10 -23.98 -3.13
C THR A 173 -5.55 -23.11 -4.29
N PHE A 174 -5.17 -21.83 -4.23
CA PHE A 174 -5.45 -20.83 -5.24
C PHE A 174 -4.12 -20.21 -5.65
N GLU A 175 -3.85 -20.16 -6.96
CA GLU A 175 -2.63 -19.54 -7.46
C GLU A 175 -2.77 -18.01 -7.39
N GLU A 176 -1.82 -17.36 -6.73
CA GLU A 176 -1.70 -15.91 -6.65
C GLU A 176 -0.33 -15.47 -7.18
N GLN A 177 -0.30 -14.34 -7.89
CA GLN A 177 0.95 -13.74 -8.37
C GLN A 177 1.26 -12.47 -7.60
N ALA A 178 2.45 -12.38 -7.01
CA ALA A 178 2.88 -11.14 -6.36
C ALA A 178 3.12 -10.04 -7.40
N GLY A 179 2.83 -8.78 -7.04
CA GLY A 179 3.08 -7.63 -7.89
C GLY A 179 4.58 -7.32 -8.09
N SER A 180 4.87 -6.21 -8.75
CA SER A 180 6.25 -5.77 -9.10
C SER A 180 7.19 -5.56 -7.91
N ARG A 181 6.66 -5.42 -6.69
CA ARG A 181 7.44 -5.24 -5.45
C ARG A 181 7.62 -6.52 -4.64
N GLY A 182 7.01 -7.63 -5.08
CA GLY A 182 6.90 -8.85 -4.27
C GLY A 182 5.98 -8.66 -3.06
N ALA A 183 6.03 -9.62 -2.14
CA ALA A 183 5.27 -9.57 -0.89
C ALA A 183 6.14 -9.97 0.31
N ARG A 184 6.03 -9.20 1.40
CA ARG A 184 6.64 -9.58 2.69
C ARG A 184 5.78 -10.65 3.36
N THR A 185 6.44 -11.55 4.09
CA THR A 185 5.74 -12.66 4.75
C THR A 185 5.97 -12.65 6.26
N TYR A 186 4.96 -13.06 7.02
CA TYR A 186 4.91 -12.96 8.48
C TYR A 186 4.23 -14.17 9.08
N LYS A 187 4.69 -14.67 10.23
CA LYS A 187 3.97 -15.77 10.92
C LYS A 187 2.61 -15.35 11.47
N ASP A 188 2.47 -14.09 11.85
CA ASP A 188 1.25 -13.55 12.45
C ASP A 188 0.86 -12.25 11.73
N PRO A 189 -0.31 -12.19 11.06
CA PRO A 189 -0.74 -11.00 10.32
C PRO A 189 -1.13 -9.83 11.25
N THR A 190 -1.27 -10.07 12.56
CA THR A 190 -1.52 -9.02 13.57
C THR A 190 -0.23 -8.55 14.26
N ARG A 191 0.89 -9.26 14.07
CA ARG A 191 2.18 -8.99 14.73
C ARG A 191 3.33 -9.20 13.75
N LEU A 192 3.86 -8.10 13.22
CA LEU A 192 4.93 -8.13 12.21
C LEU A 192 6.32 -8.52 12.72
N SER A 193 6.44 -9.08 13.93
CA SER A 193 7.73 -9.32 14.58
C SER A 193 8.50 -10.50 14.00
N ILE A 194 7.82 -11.49 13.40
CA ILE A 194 8.46 -12.69 12.85
C ILE A 194 8.26 -12.73 11.34
N THR A 195 9.31 -12.36 10.61
CA THR A 195 9.34 -12.34 9.14
C THR A 195 9.85 -13.66 8.57
N GLY A 196 9.27 -14.11 7.44
CA GLY A 196 9.78 -15.23 6.65
C GLY A 196 10.55 -14.77 5.41
N THR A 197 10.88 -15.72 4.53
CA THR A 197 11.38 -15.41 3.18
C THR A 197 10.34 -14.57 2.43
N ASN A 198 10.74 -13.52 1.72
CA ASN A 198 9.80 -12.73 0.92
C ASN A 198 9.35 -13.50 -0.32
N VAL A 199 8.12 -13.27 -0.75
CA VAL A 199 7.67 -13.63 -2.11
C VAL A 199 8.31 -12.63 -3.06
N GLY A 200 9.07 -13.12 -4.04
CA GLY A 200 9.74 -12.29 -5.04
C GLY A 200 8.75 -11.52 -5.92
N ALA A 201 9.22 -10.47 -6.58
CA ALA A 201 8.42 -9.77 -7.58
C ALA A 201 7.98 -10.72 -8.69
N TRP A 202 6.71 -10.64 -9.10
CA TRP A 202 6.10 -11.50 -10.13
C TRP A 202 6.11 -13.01 -9.83
N GLN A 203 6.54 -13.41 -8.64
CA GLN A 203 6.54 -14.81 -8.23
C GLN A 203 5.11 -15.28 -7.99
N LYS A 204 4.79 -16.46 -8.53
CA LYS A 204 3.54 -17.17 -8.26
C LYS A 204 3.67 -18.04 -7.01
N VAL A 205 2.61 -18.06 -6.21
CA VAL A 205 2.49 -18.89 -5.01
C VAL A 205 1.09 -19.48 -4.93
N ASP A 206 0.98 -20.64 -4.29
CA ASP A 206 -0.30 -21.20 -3.88
C ASP A 206 -0.71 -20.62 -2.51
N VAL A 207 -1.95 -20.18 -2.37
CA VAL A 207 -2.54 -19.75 -1.09
C VAL A 207 -3.68 -20.67 -0.66
N VAL A 208 -3.84 -20.87 0.65
CA VAL A 208 -4.87 -21.75 1.22
C VAL A 208 -6.16 -21.00 1.50
N CYS A 209 -6.04 -19.86 2.18
CA CYS A 209 -7.15 -19.09 2.70
C CYS A 209 -6.75 -17.63 2.95
N ARG A 210 -7.75 -16.76 3.09
CA ARG A 210 -7.60 -15.36 3.48
C ARG A 210 -8.01 -15.13 4.93
N ARG A 211 -7.31 -14.26 5.63
CA ARG A 211 -7.60 -13.88 7.01
C ARG A 211 -7.75 -12.38 7.13
N TYR A 212 -8.85 -11.93 7.71
CA TYR A 212 -9.07 -10.52 8.00
C TYR A 212 -8.23 -10.10 9.21
N ALA A 213 -7.30 -9.17 9.01
CA ALA A 213 -6.44 -8.59 10.05
C ALA A 213 -6.07 -7.14 9.67
N PRO A 214 -7.01 -6.19 9.85
CA PRO A 214 -6.87 -4.80 9.39
C PRO A 214 -6.02 -3.93 10.32
N SER A 215 -5.35 -4.51 11.32
CA SER A 215 -4.55 -3.76 12.31
C SER A 215 -3.31 -3.09 11.73
N MET A 216 -2.99 -3.37 10.47
CA MET A 216 -1.86 -2.79 9.74
C MET A 216 -2.36 -1.90 8.61
N ASP A 217 -2.03 -0.60 8.63
CA ASP A 217 -2.43 0.34 7.58
C ASP A 217 -2.01 -0.10 6.18
N SER A 218 -0.90 -0.84 6.07
CA SER A 218 -0.38 -1.32 4.79
C SER A 218 -1.29 -2.30 4.07
N VAL A 219 -2.27 -2.91 4.75
CA VAL A 219 -3.20 -3.89 4.16
C VAL A 219 -4.58 -3.33 3.83
N LEU A 220 -4.79 -2.04 4.08
CA LEU A 220 -6.02 -1.33 3.72
C LEU A 220 -6.08 -1.08 2.19
N PRO A 221 -7.27 -0.95 1.60
CA PRO A 221 -8.59 -0.83 2.26
C PRO A 221 -9.17 -2.14 2.79
N ASP A 222 -8.84 -3.29 2.21
CA ASP A 222 -9.59 -4.53 2.44
C ASP A 222 -9.18 -5.26 3.73
N GLY A 223 -7.93 -5.10 4.19
CA GLY A 223 -7.50 -5.64 5.48
C GLY A 223 -7.21 -7.15 5.49
N TYR A 224 -7.16 -7.81 4.33
CA TYR A 224 -6.95 -9.25 4.22
C TYR A 224 -5.49 -9.66 4.00
N TRP A 225 -5.19 -10.87 4.46
CA TRP A 225 -3.90 -11.54 4.35
C TRP A 225 -4.08 -12.95 3.82
N TYR A 226 -3.18 -13.44 2.98
CA TYR A 226 -3.19 -14.81 2.48
C TYR A 226 -2.25 -15.71 3.26
N LEU A 227 -2.73 -16.90 3.65
CA LEU A 227 -1.89 -17.99 4.16
C LEU A 227 -1.23 -18.73 2.98
N ILE A 228 0.10 -18.66 2.88
CA ILE A 228 0.84 -19.18 1.73
C ILE A 228 1.11 -20.68 1.88
N ALA A 229 0.57 -21.48 0.96
CA ALA A 229 0.70 -22.93 0.94
C ALA A 229 2.04 -23.42 0.37
N SER A 230 2.55 -22.73 -0.66
CA SER A 230 3.76 -23.14 -1.36
C SER A 230 5.01 -23.11 -0.46
N LYS A 231 6.04 -23.86 -0.85
CA LYS A 231 7.35 -23.80 -0.18
C LYS A 231 8.04 -22.45 -0.48
N PRO A 232 8.83 -21.90 0.45
CA PRO A 232 9.20 -22.46 1.76
C PRO A 232 8.18 -22.25 2.88
N TRP A 233 7.10 -21.49 2.64
CA TRP A 233 6.18 -21.04 3.70
C TRP A 233 5.29 -22.15 4.28
N SER A 234 4.90 -23.14 3.48
CA SER A 234 4.27 -24.39 3.92
C SER A 234 3.07 -24.17 4.88
N SER A 235 2.20 -23.21 4.57
CA SER A 235 1.04 -22.82 5.39
C SER A 235 1.39 -22.32 6.80
N GLN A 236 2.56 -21.70 6.98
CA GLN A 236 2.99 -21.13 8.27
C GLN A 236 3.18 -19.60 8.23
N TYR A 237 3.10 -18.99 7.06
CA TYR A 237 3.31 -17.56 6.87
C TYR A 237 2.18 -16.94 6.06
N TYR A 238 1.87 -15.71 6.43
CA TYR A 238 0.89 -14.84 5.81
C TYR A 238 1.59 -13.74 5.00
N ALA A 239 0.97 -13.32 3.90
CA ALA A 239 1.35 -12.10 3.17
C ALA A 239 0.13 -11.19 2.97
N PRO A 240 0.30 -9.86 2.89
CA PRO A 240 -0.80 -8.96 2.58
C PRO A 240 -1.45 -9.30 1.24
N ALA A 241 -2.78 -9.44 1.19
CA ALA A 241 -3.48 -9.76 -0.05
C ALA A 241 -3.30 -8.68 -1.12
N ASN A 242 -3.21 -7.41 -0.70
CA ASN A 242 -2.98 -6.27 -1.58
C ASN A 242 -1.54 -6.18 -2.16
N SER A 243 -0.68 -7.16 -1.88
CA SER A 243 0.63 -7.31 -2.54
C SER A 243 0.57 -8.26 -3.75
N PHE A 244 -0.57 -8.88 -4.00
CA PHE A 244 -0.81 -9.80 -5.10
C PHE A 244 -1.70 -9.17 -6.17
N MET A 245 -1.70 -9.79 -7.35
CA MET A 245 -2.50 -9.41 -8.49
C MET A 245 -3.99 -9.75 -8.29
N ASN A 246 -4.35 -10.74 -7.45
CA ASN A 246 -5.75 -11.05 -7.11
C ASN A 246 -6.65 -11.29 -8.35
N GLY A 247 -6.10 -11.95 -9.37
CA GLY A 247 -6.77 -12.16 -10.66
C GLY A 247 -6.72 -10.99 -11.65
N ASP A 248 -6.11 -9.86 -11.29
CA ASP A 248 -5.93 -8.71 -12.18
C ASP A 248 -4.86 -8.97 -13.25
N LYS A 249 -5.01 -8.31 -14.41
CA LYS A 249 -3.99 -8.33 -15.47
C LYS A 249 -2.78 -7.47 -15.09
N PRO A 250 -1.55 -7.85 -15.49
CA PRO A 250 -0.38 -6.99 -15.27
C PRO A 250 -0.62 -5.56 -15.78
N GLY A 251 -0.46 -4.57 -14.90
CA GLY A 251 -0.73 -3.15 -15.19
C GLY A 251 -2.10 -2.65 -14.74
N GLU A 252 -2.99 -3.56 -14.34
CA GLU A 252 -4.27 -3.25 -13.71
C GLU A 252 -4.20 -3.67 -12.23
N SER A 253 -4.69 -2.83 -11.32
CA SER A 253 -4.84 -3.17 -9.90
C SER A 253 -6.23 -2.71 -9.46
N ASN A 254 -7.21 -3.56 -9.77
CA ASN A 254 -8.62 -3.30 -9.52
C ASN A 254 -9.08 -3.98 -8.23
N HIS A 255 -8.37 -5.02 -7.77
CA HIS A 255 -8.70 -5.78 -6.57
C HIS A 255 -7.54 -5.81 -5.57
N SER A 256 -7.82 -5.39 -4.34
CA SER A 256 -6.87 -5.52 -3.22
C SER A 256 -6.96 -6.90 -2.55
N THR A 257 -7.97 -7.71 -2.87
CA THR A 257 -8.16 -9.08 -2.38
C THR A 257 -8.97 -9.89 -3.39
N ASP A 258 -8.56 -11.14 -3.63
CA ASP A 258 -9.34 -12.17 -4.32
C ASP A 258 -10.29 -12.82 -3.32
N PHE A 259 -11.57 -12.51 -3.45
CA PHE A 259 -12.62 -13.04 -2.60
C PHE A 259 -13.03 -14.49 -2.97
N ASN A 260 -12.47 -15.07 -4.04
CA ASN A 260 -12.61 -16.49 -4.35
C ASN A 260 -11.77 -17.37 -3.41
N VAL A 261 -10.74 -16.81 -2.78
CA VAL A 261 -9.97 -17.46 -1.73
C VAL A 261 -10.84 -17.54 -0.46
N PRO A 262 -11.10 -18.74 0.10
CA PRO A 262 -11.97 -18.91 1.26
C PRO A 262 -11.35 -18.27 2.51
N GLU A 263 -12.17 -17.92 3.50
CA GLU A 263 -11.63 -17.45 4.78
C GLU A 263 -10.95 -18.57 5.56
N CYS A 264 -9.92 -18.23 6.34
CA CYS A 264 -9.27 -19.19 7.23
C CYS A 264 -10.21 -19.51 8.41
N ASN A 265 -10.38 -20.80 8.71
CA ASN A 265 -11.11 -21.29 9.88
C ASN A 265 -10.36 -21.13 11.20
#